data_AF-A0ABD3XSE1-F1
#
_entry.id   AF-A0ABD3XSE1-F1
#
_cell.length_a   1.000
_cell.length_b   1.000
_cell.length_c   1.000
_cell.angle_alpha   90.00
_cell.angle_beta   90.00
_cell.angle_gamma   90.00
#
_symmetry.space_group_name_H-M   'P 1'
#
loop_
_entity.id
_entity.type
_entity.pdbx_description
1 polymer ?
#
loop_
_entity_poly.entity_id
_entity_poly.type
_entity_poly.pdbx_seq_one_letter_code
_entity_poly.pdbx_strand_id
1 'polypeptide(L)' 'QQTTTKAITHIINEIKQRDQYTYECFKECLILAKRADLKIMLEEEEENLAAEMKDKHQGSGYILV' A
#
# COMPACT_ATOMS: atom_id res chain seq x y z
N GLN A 1 17.05 12.27 -7.35
CA GLN A 1 16.59 10.91 -7.00
C GLN A 1 15.44 10.92 -5.98
N GLN A 2 15.42 11.79 -4.96
CA GLN A 2 14.31 11.85 -3.98
C GLN A 2 12.91 12.18 -4.55
N THR A 3 12.82 12.87 -5.68
CA THR A 3 11.53 13.28 -6.28
C THR A 3 10.78 12.14 -6.97
N THR A 4 11.50 11.19 -7.59
CA THR A 4 10.89 10.09 -8.36
C THR A 4 10.27 9.03 -7.45
N THR A 5 10.95 8.65 -6.36
CA THR A 5 10.46 7.67 -5.39
C THR A 5 9.16 8.15 -4.73
N LYS A 6 9.10 9.43 -4.33
CA LYS A 6 7.90 10.02 -3.71
C LYS A 6 6.68 10.00 -4.63
N ALA A 7 6.88 10.27 -5.93
CA ALA A 7 5.81 10.23 -6.91
C ALA A 7 5.28 8.79 -7.12
N ILE A 8 6.18 7.81 -7.17
CA ILE A 8 5.81 6.39 -7.31
C ILE A 8 5.01 5.91 -6.09
N THR A 9 5.47 6.21 -4.88
CA THR A 9 4.75 5.87 -3.64
C THR A 9 3.35 6.49 -3.61
N HIS A 10 3.22 7.75 -4.06
CA HIS A 10 1.92 8.41 -4.11
C HIS A 10 0.95 7.69 -5.07
N ILE A 11 1.40 7.35 -6.28
CA ILE A 11 0.59 6.62 -7.28
C ILE A 11 0.16 5.25 -6.74
N ILE A 12 1.08 4.52 -6.10
CA ILE A 12 0.79 3.22 -5.47
C ILE A 12 -0.34 3.37 -4.43
N ASN A 13 -0.25 4.39 -3.57
CA ASN A 13 -1.25 4.63 -2.54
C ASN A 13 -2.62 5.03 -3.13
N GLU A 14 -2.66 5.81 -4.20
CA GLU A 14 -3.92 6.14 -4.88
C GLU A 14 -4.58 4.90 -5.52
N ILE A 15 -3.78 4.01 -6.12
CA ILE A 15 -4.27 2.75 -6.70
C ILE A 15 -4.83 1.84 -5.61
N LYS A 16 -4.12 1.72 -4.48
CA LYS A 16 -4.54 0.91 -3.32
C LYS A 16 -5.87 1.38 -2.72
N GLN A 17 -6.13 2.69 -2.71
CA GLN A 17 -7.35 3.27 -2.13
C GLN A 17 -8.57 3.24 -3.07
N ARG A 18 -8.39 2.99 -4.37
CA ARG A 18 -9.50 2.98 -5.34
C ARG A 18 -10.42 1.79 -5.15
N ASP A 19 -9.89 0.59 -5.36
CA ASP A 19 -10.60 -0.67 -5.21
C ASP A 19 -9.63 -1.85 -5.27
N GLN A 20 -10.03 -2.97 -4.66
CA GLN A 20 -9.21 -4.18 -4.58
C GLN A 20 -8.88 -4.76 -5.96
N TYR A 21 -9.78 -4.67 -6.94
CA TYR A 21 -9.57 -5.25 -8.26
C TYR A 21 -8.49 -4.50 -9.04
N THR A 22 -8.53 -3.17 -9.05
CA THR A 22 -7.51 -2.32 -9.68
C THR A 22 -6.14 -2.56 -9.04
N TYR A 23 -6.10 -2.76 -7.73
CA TYR A 23 -4.86 -3.05 -7.00
C TYR A 23 -4.24 -4.40 -7.38
N GLU A 24 -5.04 -5.47 -7.46
CA GLU A 24 -4.57 -6.78 -7.92
C GLU A 24 -4.07 -6.74 -9.37
N CYS A 25 -4.82 -6.06 -10.25
CA CYS A 25 -4.41 -5.86 -11.65
C CYS A 25 -3.07 -5.11 -11.76
N PHE A 26 -2.84 -4.12 -10.90
CA PHE A 26 -1.58 -3.39 -10.86
C PHE A 26 -0.41 -4.29 -10.42
N LYS A 27 -0.62 -5.17 -9.41
CA LYS A 27 0.40 -6.14 -8.99
C LYS A 27 0.78 -7.11 -10.12
N GLU A 28 -0.21 -7.62 -10.86
CA GLU A 28 0.04 -8.46 -12.04
C GLU A 28 0.84 -7.73 -13.12
N CYS A 29 0.50 -6.45 -13.39
CA CYS A 29 1.24 -5.62 -14.34
C CYS A 29 2.72 -5.47 -13.95
N LEU A 30 3.02 -5.31 -12.66
CA LEU A 30 4.40 -5.21 -12.17
C LEU A 30 5.19 -6.52 -12.34
N ILE A 31 4.52 -7.67 -12.17
CA ILE A 31 5.11 -8.99 -12.42
C ILE A 31 5.46 -9.13 -13.91
N LEU A 32 4.52 -8.80 -14.81
CA LEU A 32 4.74 -8.85 -16.26
C LEU A 32 5.85 -7.89 -16.72
N ALA A 33 5.92 -6.71 -16.11
CA ALA A 33 6.96 -5.72 -16.39
C ALA A 33 8.34 -6.06 -15.78
N LYS A 34 8.46 -7.20 -15.05
CA LYS A 34 9.67 -7.60 -14.31
C LYS A 34 10.13 -6.54 -13.31
N ARG A 35 9.21 -5.78 -12.73
CA ARG A 35 9.46 -4.74 -11.72
C ARG A 35 9.24 -5.28 -10.31
N ALA A 36 10.03 -6.30 -9.97
CA ALA A 36 10.01 -6.90 -8.63
C ALA A 36 10.36 -5.88 -7.53
N ASP A 37 11.17 -4.86 -7.86
CA ASP A 37 11.51 -3.73 -6.99
C ASP A 37 10.25 -2.96 -6.53
N LEU A 38 9.34 -2.66 -7.45
CA LEU A 38 8.12 -1.93 -7.14
C LEU A 38 7.07 -2.79 -6.42
N LYS A 39 7.06 -4.11 -6.72
CA LYS A 39 6.22 -5.07 -6.01
C LYS A 39 6.63 -5.21 -4.54
N ILE A 40 7.92 -5.27 -4.26
CA ILE A 40 8.43 -5.31 -2.87
C ILE A 40 8.04 -4.03 -2.13
N MET A 41 8.21 -2.86 -2.76
CA MET A 41 7.77 -1.58 -2.17
C MET A 41 6.27 -1.56 -1.83
N LEU A 42 5.42 -2.20 -2.65
CA LEU A 42 4.00 -2.34 -2.36
C LEU A 42 3.71 -3.20 -1.12
N GLU A 43 4.40 -4.34 -1.01
CA GLU A 43 4.24 -5.29 0.10
C GLU A 43 4.76 -4.70 1.43
N GLU A 44 5.88 -3.98 1.39
CA GLU A 44 6.42 -3.25 2.55
C GLU A 44 5.46 -2.15 3.04
N GLU A 45 4.81 -1.43 2.12
CA GLU A 45 3.79 -0.43 2.47
C GLU A 45 2.51 -1.09 3.03
N GLU A 46 2.20 -2.36 2.71
CA GLU A 46 1.12 -3.11 3.36
C GLU A 46 1.46 -3.49 4.82
N GLU A 47 2.68 -3.97 5.06
CA GLU A 47 3.14 -4.33 6.41
C GLU A 47 3.23 -3.10 7.33
N ASN A 48 3.74 -1.97 6.81
CA ASN A 48 3.78 -0.70 7.54
C ASN A 48 2.37 -0.21 7.91
N LEU A 49 1.41 -0.28 6.98
CA LEU A 49 0.02 0.13 7.25
C LEU A 49 -0.64 -0.77 8.31
N ALA A 50 -0.38 -2.09 8.27
CA ALA A 50 -0.90 -3.04 9.23
C ALA A 50 -0.30 -2.84 10.64
N ALA A 51 0.98 -2.45 10.70
CA ALA A 51 1.66 -2.09 11.94
C ALA A 51 1.11 -0.77 12.53
N GLU A 52 0.85 0.24 11.70
CA GLU A 52 0.32 1.55 12.14
C GLU A 52 -1.13 1.48 12.66
N MET A 53 -1.96 0.55 12.15
CA MET A 53 -3.33 0.36 12.67
C MET A 53 -3.37 -0.24 14.09
N LYS A 54 -2.27 -0.88 14.55
CA LYS A 54 -2.13 -1.37 15.92
C LYS A 54 -1.85 -0.26 16.94
N ASP A 55 -1.29 0.87 16.51
CA ASP A 55 -0.91 1.98 17.39
C ASP A 55 -2.04 3.00 17.64
N LYS A 56 -3.11 2.98 16.83
CA LYS A 56 -4.27 3.89 17.00
C LYS A 56 -5.44 3.32 17.81
N HIS A 57 -5.36 2.08 18.31
CA HIS A 57 -6.43 1.43 19.08
C HIS A 57 -6.06 1.14 20.55
N GLN A 58 -5.22 1.97 21.18
CA GLN A 58 -5.06 1.97 22.65
C GLN A 58 -5.68 3.18 23.37
N GLY A 59 -6.48 4.00 22.68
CA GLY A 59 -7.22 5.08 23.32
C GLY A 59 -8.60 5.24 22.71
N SER A 60 -9.64 5.03 23.52
CA SER A 60 -11.07 5.18 23.22
C SER A 60 -11.75 3.89 22.75
N GLY A 61 -12.20 3.11 23.73
CA GLY A 61 -13.16 2.05 23.49
C GLY A 61 -14.45 2.61 22.89
N TYR A 62 -14.91 1.99 21.81
CA TYR A 62 -16.32 1.93 21.44
C TYR A 62 -16.59 0.53 20.90
N ILE A 63 -17.54 -0.16 21.54
CA ILE A 63 -18.19 -1.35 20.98
C ILE A 63 -18.98 -0.87 19.77
N LEU A 64 -18.83 -1.51 18.62
CA LEU A 64 -19.86 -1.50 17.60
C LEU A 64 -20.05 -2.93 17.06
N VAL A 65 -21.32 -3.30 16.97
CA VAL A 65 -21.90 -4.59 16.55
C VAL A 65 -21.38 -5.05 15.20
#